data_AF-A0A928CUP7-F1
#
_entry.id   AF-A0A928CUP7-F1
#
_cell.length_a   1.000
_cell.length_b   1.000
_cell.length_c   1.000
_cell.angle_alpha   90.00
_cell.angle_beta   90.00
_cell.angle_gamma   90.00
#
_symmetry.space_group_name_H-M   'P 1'
#
loop_
_entity.id
_entity.type
_entity.pdbx_description
1 polymer ?
#
loop_
_entity_poly.entity_id
_entity_poly.type
_entity_poly.pdbx_seq_one_letter_code
_entity_poly.pdbx_strand_id
1 'polypeptide(L)'
;MKLLNTAILITCLSALLCGCAGDSDLPADAEKNRLTPTEEQIVISHVRRFVQRSKKIRLNANERRIIQTAKPSLHIHYTGYKTGRLSIRWALPGYRVLLLQRSGNLLSSEKADWAVRIISDQASGKIPSNFYGAHGEDISLPPL
;
A
#
# COMPACT_ATOMS: atom_id res chain seq x y z
N MET A 1 19.09 16.58 63.53
CA MET A 1 19.80 15.87 62.44
C MET A 1 19.31 14.44 62.38
N LYS A 2 18.60 14.06 61.30
CA LYS A 2 18.45 12.70 60.74
C LYS A 2 17.43 12.77 59.60
N LEU A 3 17.76 13.58 58.60
CA LEU A 3 17.15 13.58 57.26
C LEU A 3 18.09 12.81 56.35
N LEU A 4 18.05 11.47 56.41
CA LEU A 4 18.67 10.62 55.40
C LEU A 4 18.25 9.18 55.71
N ASN A 5 17.47 8.58 54.83
CA ASN A 5 17.30 7.13 54.61
C ASN A 5 15.89 6.73 54.13
N THR A 6 15.06 7.68 53.74
CA THR A 6 13.85 7.43 52.92
C THR A 6 14.17 7.40 51.42
N ALA A 7 15.35 6.89 51.04
CA ALA A 7 15.82 6.88 49.64
C ALA A 7 16.09 5.47 49.09
N ILE A 8 15.77 4.40 49.83
CA ILE A 8 16.10 3.01 49.43
C ILE A 8 14.84 2.19 49.05
N LEU A 9 13.63 2.73 49.25
CA LEU A 9 12.38 1.99 48.99
C LEU A 9 11.70 2.29 47.64
N ILE A 10 12.28 3.15 46.78
CA ILE A 10 11.64 3.59 45.52
C ILE A 10 12.42 3.14 44.27
N THR A 11 13.42 2.27 44.43
CA THR A 11 14.31 1.87 43.31
C THR A 11 14.17 0.41 42.87
N CYS A 12 13.12 -0.30 43.30
CA CYS A 12 12.90 -1.71 42.94
C CYS A 12 11.56 -2.03 42.25
N LEU A 13 10.69 -1.05 42.01
CA LEU A 13 9.39 -1.30 41.36
C LEU A 13 9.25 -0.70 39.95
N SER A 14 10.37 -0.39 39.29
CA SER A 14 10.38 0.09 37.90
C SER A 14 10.78 -1.02 36.90
N ALA A 15 11.00 -2.25 37.37
CA ALA A 15 11.52 -3.35 36.55
C ALA A 15 10.46 -4.32 35.99
N LEU A 16 9.16 -4.01 36.14
CA LEU A 16 8.07 -4.88 35.71
C LEU A 16 7.36 -4.44 34.40
N LEU A 17 7.89 -3.44 33.70
CA LEU A 17 7.34 -2.94 32.43
C LEU A 17 8.31 -3.13 31.25
N CYS A 18 8.95 -4.30 31.16
CA CYS A 18 9.70 -4.66 29.95
C CYS A 18 9.44 -6.14 29.64
N GLY A 19 8.37 -6.39 28.88
CA GLY A 19 7.97 -7.75 28.54
C GLY A 19 6.72 -7.86 27.67
N CYS A 20 6.37 -6.82 26.91
CA CYS A 20 5.50 -6.99 25.74
C CYS A 20 6.39 -7.08 24.49
N ALA A 21 7.34 -8.03 24.50
CA ALA A 21 7.84 -8.55 23.24
C ALA A 21 6.68 -9.39 22.70
N GLY A 22 5.91 -8.82 21.78
CA GLY A 22 4.93 -9.59 21.03
C GLY A 22 5.71 -10.63 20.23
N ASP A 23 5.76 -11.86 20.75
CA ASP A 23 6.11 -13.05 20.00
C ASP A 23 5.13 -13.15 18.84
N SER A 24 5.50 -12.50 17.74
CA SER A 24 4.96 -12.77 16.44
C SER A 24 5.82 -13.90 15.89
N ASP A 25 5.49 -15.13 16.28
CA ASP A 25 5.96 -16.37 15.66
C ASP A 25 5.48 -16.41 14.20
N LEU A 26 6.05 -15.54 13.38
CA LEU A 26 6.09 -15.71 11.94
C LEU A 26 7.40 -16.42 11.66
N PRO A 27 7.41 -17.53 10.89
CA PRO A 27 8.66 -18.20 10.54
C PRO A 27 9.61 -17.16 9.96
N ALA A 28 10.85 -17.11 10.45
CA ALA A 28 11.83 -16.07 10.08
C ALA A 28 12.03 -15.92 8.55
N ASP A 29 11.69 -16.96 7.80
CA ASP A 29 11.69 -16.98 6.34
C ASP A 29 10.53 -16.18 5.72
N ALA A 30 9.38 -16.10 6.39
CA ALA A 30 8.23 -15.32 5.93
C ALA A 30 8.47 -13.81 5.98
N GLU A 31 9.28 -13.32 6.92
CA GLU A 31 9.63 -11.89 6.99
C GLU A 31 10.62 -11.50 5.88
N LYS A 32 11.62 -12.35 5.60
CA LYS A 32 12.55 -12.17 4.47
C LYS A 32 11.85 -12.17 3.11
N ASN A 33 10.72 -12.87 3.01
CA ASN A 33 9.92 -12.92 1.79
C ASN A 33 9.09 -11.66 1.53
N ARG A 34 8.92 -10.78 2.52
CA ARG A 34 8.10 -9.58 2.42
C ARG A 34 8.87 -8.41 1.82
N LEU A 35 8.13 -7.48 1.22
CA LEU A 35 8.68 -6.18 0.85
C LEU A 35 8.97 -5.39 2.13
N THR A 36 10.13 -4.75 2.16
CA THR A 36 10.46 -3.77 3.17
C THR A 36 9.63 -2.49 2.96
N PRO A 37 9.41 -1.66 4.00
CA PRO A 37 8.69 -0.40 3.85
C PRO A 37 9.29 0.52 2.78
N THR A 38 10.61 0.49 2.62
CA THR A 38 11.33 1.24 1.57
C THR A 38 10.96 0.73 0.18
N GLU A 39 10.92 -0.59 -0.02
CA GLU A 39 10.53 -1.20 -1.29
C GLU A 39 9.07 -0.92 -1.64
N GLU A 40 8.17 -0.94 -0.66
CA GLU A 40 6.77 -0.53 -0.86
C GLU A 40 6.67 0.92 -1.36
N GLN A 41 7.46 1.83 -0.78
CA GLN A 41 7.50 3.22 -1.25
C GLN A 41 8.06 3.36 -2.66
N ILE A 42 9.05 2.56 -3.04
CA ILE A 42 9.58 2.53 -4.40
C ILE A 42 8.48 2.11 -5.37
N VAL A 43 7.74 1.04 -5.06
CA VAL A 43 6.62 0.55 -5.88
C VAL A 43 5.53 1.62 -6.01
N ILE A 44 5.12 2.24 -4.90
CA ILE A 44 4.10 3.31 -4.91
C ILE A 44 4.57 4.51 -5.75
N SER A 45 5.84 4.90 -5.62
CA SER A 45 6.42 6.03 -6.34
C SER A 45 6.51 5.75 -7.84
N HIS A 46 6.87 4.53 -8.23
CA HIS A 46 6.87 4.10 -9.62
C HIS A 46 5.45 4.18 -10.20
N VAL A 47 4.45 3.64 -9.49
CA VAL A 47 3.04 3.69 -9.92
C VAL A 47 2.55 5.13 -10.04
N ARG A 48 2.85 6.00 -9.07
CA ARG A 48 2.50 7.43 -9.15
C ARG A 48 3.06 8.10 -10.39
N ARG A 49 4.33 7.84 -10.71
CA ARG A 49 5.00 8.37 -11.91
C ARG A 49 4.37 7.85 -13.19
N PHE A 50 4.00 6.57 -13.23
CA PHE A 50 3.27 6.01 -14.36
C PHE A 50 1.93 6.71 -14.56
N VAL A 51 1.10 6.79 -13.51
CA VAL A 51 -0.24 7.38 -13.60
C VAL A 51 -0.17 8.85 -14.04
N GLN A 52 0.84 9.57 -13.56
CA GLN A 52 1.10 10.95 -13.99
C GLN A 52 1.38 11.05 -15.49
N ARG A 53 2.22 10.15 -16.05
CA ARG A 53 2.64 10.17 -17.45
C ARG A 53 1.62 9.53 -18.40
N SER A 54 0.82 8.60 -17.90
CA SER A 54 -0.13 7.86 -18.72
C SER A 54 -1.28 8.76 -19.17
N LYS A 55 -1.40 8.91 -20.49
CA LYS A 55 -2.54 9.55 -21.16
C LYS A 55 -3.72 8.59 -21.33
N LYS A 56 -3.48 7.28 -21.18
CA LYS A 56 -4.51 6.24 -21.34
C LYS A 56 -5.49 6.22 -20.16
N ILE A 57 -5.02 6.56 -18.96
CA ILE A 57 -5.87 6.61 -17.78
C ILE A 57 -6.64 7.94 -17.73
N ARG A 58 -7.96 7.86 -17.87
CA ARG A 58 -8.86 9.02 -17.79
C ARG A 58 -9.11 9.45 -16.34
N LEU A 59 -8.25 10.34 -15.87
CA LEU A 59 -8.32 11.00 -14.56
C LEU A 59 -8.36 12.51 -14.74
N ASN A 60 -9.26 13.18 -14.01
CA ASN A 60 -9.29 14.63 -13.98
C ASN A 60 -8.13 15.20 -13.12
N ALA A 61 -7.95 16.53 -13.14
CA ALA A 61 -6.85 17.18 -12.42
C ALA A 61 -6.89 16.94 -10.90
N ASN A 62 -8.09 16.92 -10.30
CA ASN A 62 -8.26 16.67 -8.87
C ASN A 62 -7.89 15.22 -8.50
N GLU A 63 -8.35 14.25 -9.29
CA GLU A 63 -8.03 12.83 -9.11
C GLU A 63 -6.52 12.57 -9.25
N ARG A 64 -5.89 13.21 -10.23
CA ARG A 64 -4.43 13.15 -10.38
C ARG A 64 -3.72 13.72 -9.15
N ARG A 65 -4.18 14.85 -8.61
CA ARG A 65 -3.65 15.43 -7.38
C ARG A 65 -3.76 14.46 -6.20
N ILE A 66 -4.93 13.84 -6.00
CA ILE A 66 -5.16 12.86 -4.95
C ILE A 66 -4.18 11.69 -5.04
N ILE A 67 -3.96 11.14 -6.24
CA ILE A 67 -3.05 10.00 -6.43
C ILE A 67 -1.60 10.37 -6.07
N GLN A 68 -1.18 11.61 -6.35
CA GLN A 68 0.16 12.08 -6.04
C GLN A 68 0.36 12.37 -4.54
N THR A 69 -0.65 12.87 -3.83
CA THR A 69 -0.51 13.30 -2.44
C THR A 69 -0.97 12.26 -1.42
N ALA A 70 -2.08 11.57 -1.67
CA ALA A 70 -2.68 10.65 -0.72
C ALA A 70 -1.91 9.31 -0.67
N LYS A 71 -1.75 8.77 0.54
CA LYS A 71 -1.21 7.42 0.75
C LYS A 71 -2.25 6.39 0.25
N PRO A 72 -1.88 5.49 -0.67
CA PRO A 72 -2.78 4.43 -1.11
C PRO A 72 -2.97 3.37 -0.03
N SER A 73 -4.04 2.59 -0.20
CA SER A 73 -4.18 1.28 0.43
C SER A 73 -3.36 0.26 -0.38
N LEU A 74 -2.40 -0.39 0.27
CA LEU A 74 -1.53 -1.41 -0.31
C LEU A 74 -1.87 -2.76 0.33
N HIS A 75 -2.17 -3.75 -0.51
CA HIS A 75 -2.43 -5.12 -0.08
C HIS A 75 -1.54 -6.06 -0.87
N ILE A 76 -0.83 -6.94 -0.16
CA ILE A 76 0.08 -7.91 -0.77
C ILE A 76 -0.25 -9.30 -0.23
N HIS A 77 -0.50 -10.23 -1.14
CA HIS A 77 -0.60 -11.65 -0.85
C HIS A 77 0.67 -12.33 -1.34
N TYR A 78 1.54 -12.72 -0.41
CA TYR A 78 2.83 -13.34 -0.72
C TYR A 78 2.67 -14.83 -1.00
N THR A 79 3.35 -15.31 -2.04
CA THR A 79 3.44 -16.73 -2.40
C THR A 79 4.89 -17.24 -2.37
N GLY A 80 5.87 -16.35 -2.15
CA GLY A 80 7.29 -16.68 -2.06
C GLY A 80 8.13 -15.41 -1.84
N TYR A 81 9.45 -15.51 -2.03
CA TYR A 81 10.38 -14.38 -1.85
C TYR A 81 10.03 -13.20 -2.78
N LYS A 82 9.52 -12.11 -2.19
CA LYS A 82 9.11 -10.88 -2.89
C LYS A 82 8.21 -11.15 -4.10
N THR A 83 7.46 -12.24 -4.02
CA THR A 83 6.65 -12.79 -5.10
C THR A 83 5.25 -13.02 -4.57
N GLY A 84 4.26 -12.70 -5.39
CA GLY A 84 2.87 -12.87 -5.01
C GLY A 84 1.94 -12.01 -5.84
N ARG A 85 0.86 -11.54 -5.21
CA ARG A 85 -0.10 -10.61 -5.81
C ARG A 85 -0.15 -9.32 -5.00
N LEU A 86 0.16 -8.20 -5.63
CA LEU A 86 0.12 -6.87 -5.07
C LEU A 86 -1.08 -6.11 -5.63
N SER A 87 -1.77 -5.36 -4.79
CA SER A 87 -2.90 -4.50 -5.15
C SER A 87 -2.75 -3.14 -4.47
N ILE A 88 -2.76 -2.07 -5.28
CA ILE A 88 -2.70 -0.69 -4.83
C ILE A 88 -4.03 -0.01 -5.14
N ARG A 89 -4.62 0.65 -4.14
CA ARG A 89 -5.92 1.29 -4.25
C ARG A 89 -5.85 2.76 -3.84
N TRP A 90 -6.37 3.63 -4.70
CA TRP A 90 -6.72 5.01 -4.36
C TRP A 90 -8.24 5.18 -4.41
N ALA A 91 -8.80 5.67 -3.31
CA ALA A 91 -10.16 6.18 -3.30
C ALA A 91 -10.19 7.52 -4.04
N LEU A 92 -11.09 7.64 -5.01
CA LEU A 92 -11.29 8.84 -5.81
C LEU A 92 -12.69 9.42 -5.53
N PRO A 93 -12.92 10.71 -5.82
CA PRO A 93 -14.23 11.32 -5.68
C PRO A 93 -15.29 10.61 -6.54
N GLY A 94 -16.56 10.68 -6.10
CA GLY A 94 -17.68 10.12 -6.86
C GLY A 94 -17.73 8.59 -6.86
N TYR A 95 -17.37 7.95 -5.74
CA TYR A 95 -17.39 6.48 -5.58
C TYR A 95 -16.56 5.74 -6.63
N ARG A 96 -15.47 6.39 -7.07
CA ARG A 96 -14.49 5.82 -7.98
C ARG A 96 -13.31 5.28 -7.19
N VAL A 97 -12.72 4.20 -7.69
CA VAL A 97 -11.50 3.61 -7.14
C VAL A 97 -10.54 3.37 -8.29
N LEU A 98 -9.32 3.88 -8.16
CA LEU A 98 -8.22 3.44 -9.00
C LEU A 98 -7.57 2.23 -8.33
N LEU A 99 -7.61 1.09 -9.02
CA LEU A 99 -7.01 -0.17 -8.59
C LEU A 99 -5.88 -0.52 -9.56
N LEU A 100 -4.69 -0.78 -9.03
CA LEU A 100 -3.59 -1.36 -9.77
C LEU A 100 -3.22 -2.68 -9.16
N GLN A 101 -3.04 -3.70 -9.99
CA GLN A 101 -2.69 -5.03 -9.54
C GLN A 101 -1.47 -5.54 -10.30
N ARG A 102 -0.60 -6.26 -9.60
CA ARG A 102 0.54 -6.96 -10.19
C ARG A 102 0.60 -8.35 -9.60
N SER A 103 1.00 -9.33 -10.40
CA SER A 103 1.32 -10.67 -9.93
C SER A 103 2.76 -11.05 -10.28
N GLY A 104 3.30 -12.09 -9.63
CA GLY A 104 4.66 -12.58 -9.85
C GLY A 104 5.68 -11.86 -8.98
N ASN A 105 6.90 -11.69 -9.49
CA ASN A 105 7.96 -10.98 -8.77
C ASN A 105 7.61 -9.48 -8.67
N LEU A 106 7.40 -9.01 -7.44
CA LEU A 106 6.87 -7.68 -7.15
C LEU A 106 7.89 -6.56 -7.41
N LEU A 107 9.17 -6.88 -7.40
CA LEU A 107 10.28 -5.94 -7.65
C LEU A 107 10.92 -6.10 -9.03
N SER A 108 10.43 -7.01 -9.87
CA SER A 108 11.03 -7.22 -11.19
C SER A 108 10.88 -5.98 -12.08
N SER A 109 11.98 -5.62 -12.73
CA SER A 109 12.13 -4.61 -13.78
C SER A 109 12.00 -5.19 -15.19
N GLU A 110 11.58 -6.45 -15.34
CA GLU A 110 11.14 -7.00 -16.63
C GLU A 110 9.64 -6.74 -16.80
N LYS A 111 9.15 -6.73 -18.07
CA LYS A 111 7.76 -6.39 -18.48
C LYS A 111 6.77 -6.73 -17.36
N ALA A 112 6.33 -5.69 -16.66
CA ALA A 112 5.54 -5.89 -15.46
C ALA A 112 4.07 -6.02 -15.85
N ASP A 113 3.48 -7.18 -15.57
CA ASP A 113 2.07 -7.51 -15.82
C ASP A 113 1.16 -6.78 -14.83
N TRP A 114 1.16 -5.46 -14.93
CA TRP A 114 0.24 -4.67 -14.16
C TRP A 114 -1.10 -4.59 -14.87
N ALA A 115 -2.17 -4.83 -14.13
CA ALA A 115 -3.52 -4.50 -14.53
C ALA A 115 -3.94 -3.21 -13.84
N VAL A 116 -4.28 -2.17 -14.61
CA VAL A 116 -4.84 -0.92 -14.08
C VAL A 116 -6.33 -0.88 -14.36
N ARG A 117 -7.15 -0.68 -13.33
CA ARG A 117 -8.60 -0.62 -13.44
C ARG A 117 -9.13 0.62 -12.72
N ILE A 118 -10.09 1.29 -13.35
CA ILE A 118 -10.91 2.31 -12.69
C ILE A 118 -12.26 1.66 -12.44
N ILE A 119 -12.58 1.44 -11.17
CA ILE A 119 -13.86 0.89 -10.76
C ILE A 119 -14.74 2.06 -10.35
N SER A 120 -15.94 2.12 -10.89
CA SER A 120 -16.95 3.10 -10.52
C SER A 120 -18.21 2.36 -10.09
N ASP A 121 -18.72 2.66 -8.91
CA ASP A 121 -19.99 2.09 -8.47
C ASP A 121 -21.16 2.73 -9.24
N GLN A 122 -21.63 2.04 -10.29
CA GLN A 122 -22.80 2.44 -11.06
C GLN A 122 -24.12 2.28 -10.29
N ALA A 123 -24.16 1.48 -9.21
CA ALA A 123 -25.39 1.27 -8.44
C ALA A 123 -25.86 2.53 -7.69
N SER A 124 -24.95 3.49 -7.48
CA SER A 124 -25.26 4.78 -6.85
C SER A 124 -26.02 5.76 -7.75
N GLY A 125 -26.20 5.45 -9.05
CA GLY A 125 -26.98 6.27 -10.00
C GLY A 125 -26.38 7.65 -10.33
N LYS A 126 -25.15 7.96 -9.90
CA LYS A 126 -24.53 9.30 -10.01
C LYS A 126 -23.49 9.45 -11.12
N ILE A 127 -23.43 8.53 -12.09
CA ILE A 127 -22.46 8.59 -13.19
C ILE A 127 -23.19 8.52 -14.54
N PRO A 128 -22.93 9.45 -15.49
CA PRO A 128 -23.55 9.42 -16.82
C PRO A 128 -23.18 8.13 -17.56
N SER A 129 -24.15 7.57 -18.29
CA SER A 129 -24.03 6.38 -19.14
C SER A 129 -22.92 6.43 -20.20
N ASN A 130 -22.27 7.59 -20.37
CA ASN A 130 -21.23 7.84 -21.37
C ASN A 130 -19.80 7.66 -20.80
N PHE A 131 -19.63 7.10 -19.60
CA PHE A 131 -18.32 6.93 -18.95
C PHE A 131 -17.64 5.61 -19.35
N TYR A 132 -16.65 5.70 -20.23
CA TYR A 132 -15.80 4.56 -20.66
C TYR A 132 -14.86 4.15 -19.51
N GLY A 133 -14.99 2.90 -19.04
CA GLY A 133 -14.24 2.35 -17.90
C GLY A 133 -15.08 1.46 -16.97
N ALA A 134 -16.42 1.47 -17.12
CA ALA A 134 -17.33 0.61 -16.35
C ALA A 134 -17.06 -0.90 -16.51
N HIS A 135 -16.29 -1.31 -17.53
CA HIS A 135 -15.99 -2.71 -17.83
C HIS A 135 -14.54 -3.14 -17.53
N GLY A 136 -13.71 -2.30 -16.92
CA GLY A 136 -12.35 -2.66 -16.51
C GLY A 136 -11.43 -3.02 -17.69
N GLU A 137 -10.89 -2.01 -18.37
CA GLU A 137 -9.81 -2.24 -19.33
C GLU A 137 -8.51 -2.62 -18.61
N ASP A 138 -7.86 -3.71 -19.02
CA ASP A 138 -6.54 -4.10 -18.53
C ASP A 138 -5.47 -3.28 -19.26
N ILE A 139 -4.90 -2.27 -18.59
CA ILE A 139 -3.79 -1.48 -19.12
C ILE A 139 -2.48 -2.00 -18.50
N SER A 140 -1.58 -2.55 -19.33
CA SER A 140 -0.23 -2.97 -18.92
C SER A 140 0.65 -1.78 -18.56
N LEU A 141 1.31 -1.84 -17.40
CA LEU A 141 2.34 -0.87 -17.03
C LEU A 141 3.71 -1.28 -17.60
N PRO A 142 4.62 -0.33 -17.83
CA PRO A 142 6.02 -0.63 -18.07
C PRO A 142 6.66 -1.28 -16.83
N PRO A 143 7.79 -1.97 -17.00
CA PRO A 143 8.58 -2.50 -15.90
C PRO A 143 9.04 -1.44 -14.88
N LEU A 144 9.33 -1.90 -13.65
CA LEU A 144 9.80 -1.06 -12.53
C LEU A 144 11.09 -0.30 -12.83
#